data_AF-A0A355BF02-F1
#
_entry.id   AF-A0A355BF02-F1
#
_cell.length_a   1.000
_cell.length_b   1.000
_cell.length_c   1.000
_cell.angle_alpha   90.00
_cell.angle_beta   90.00
_cell.angle_gamma   90.00
#
_symmetry.space_group_name_H-M   'P 1'
#
loop_
_entity.id
_entity.type
_entity.pdbx_description
1 polymer ?
#
loop_
_entity_poly.entity_id
_entity_poly.type
_entity_poly.pdbx_seq_one_letter_code
_entity_poly.pdbx_strand_id
1 'polypeptide(L)' 'MSIYITIVFFALCIGYFMGRHVGWQEGMEEARLYAPLELRVRALNEGICPLCQTTFATDANCEETDT' A
#
# COMPACT_ATOMS: atom_id res chain seq x y z
N MET A 1 -21.48 -38.69 11.56
CA MET A 1 -20.57 -38.14 10.51
C MET A 1 -20.90 -36.69 10.15
N SER A 2 -22.16 -36.31 9.89
CA SER A 2 -22.52 -34.94 9.46
C SER A 2 -22.11 -33.82 10.43
N ILE A 3 -22.23 -34.04 11.75
CA ILE A 3 -21.82 -33.05 12.78
C ILE A 3 -20.32 -32.67 12.73
N TYR A 4 -19.44 -33.61 12.40
CA TYR A 4 -18.01 -33.31 12.31
C TYR A 4 -17.71 -32.44 11.09
N ILE A 5 -18.40 -32.68 9.99
CA ILE A 5 -18.27 -31.88 8.76
C ILE A 5 -18.72 -30.45 9.03
N THR A 6 -19.85 -30.26 9.73
CA THR A 6 -20.31 -28.91 10.07
C THR A 6 -19.32 -28.17 10.97
N ILE A 7 -18.75 -28.83 11.97
CA ILE A 7 -17.78 -28.21 12.88
C ILE A 7 -16.53 -27.75 12.13
N VAL A 8 -15.98 -28.60 11.25
CA VAL A 8 -14.80 -28.27 10.44
C VAL A 8 -15.11 -27.10 9.49
N PHE A 9 -16.30 -27.08 8.88
CA PHE A 9 -16.70 -26.00 7.99
C PHE A 9 -16.81 -24.67 8.74
N PHE A 10 -17.43 -24.66 9.93
CA PHE A 10 -17.51 -23.47 10.76
C PHE A 10 -16.12 -22.97 11.20
N ALA A 11 -15.22 -23.87 11.60
CA ALA A 11 -13.85 -23.50 11.97
C ALA A 11 -13.09 -22.85 10.79
N LEU A 12 -13.23 -23.38 9.58
CA LEU A 12 -12.64 -22.78 8.37
C LEU A 12 -13.23 -21.41 8.05
N CYS A 13 -14.55 -21.25 8.14
CA CYS A 13 -15.20 -19.96 7.89
C CYS A 13 -14.74 -18.89 8.88
N ILE A 14 -14.68 -19.22 10.18
CA ILE A 14 -14.23 -18.29 11.22
C ILE A 14 -12.75 -17.93 11.01
N GLY A 15 -11.90 -18.93 10.77
CA GLY A 15 -10.48 -18.71 10.51
C GLY A 15 -10.23 -17.84 9.27
N TYR A 16 -10.97 -18.09 8.17
CA TYR A 16 -10.88 -17.28 6.96
C TYR A 16 -11.32 -15.83 7.20
N PHE A 17 -12.43 -15.63 7.93
CA PHE A 17 -12.95 -14.29 8.20
C PHE A 17 -11.98 -13.48 9.08
N MET A 18 -11.47 -14.07 10.17
CA MET A 18 -10.47 -13.45 11.03
C MET A 18 -9.17 -13.16 10.26
N GLY A 19 -8.66 -14.13 9.50
CA GLY A 19 -7.44 -13.95 8.72
C GLY A 19 -7.56 -12.86 7.67
N ARG A 20 -8.71 -12.77 6.98
CA ARG A 20 -8.98 -11.71 6.01
C ARG A 20 -9.06 -10.33 6.66
N HIS A 21 -9.67 -10.23 7.84
CA HIS A 21 -9.79 -8.96 8.54
C HIS A 21 -8.44 -8.45 9.04
N VAL A 22 -7.64 -9.33 9.66
CA VAL A 22 -6.29 -9.00 10.12
C VAL A 22 -5.39 -8.63 8.95
N GLY A 23 -5.37 -9.45 7.89
CA GLY A 23 -4.57 -9.16 6.69
C GLY A 23 -4.98 -7.87 5.97
N TRP A 24 -6.26 -7.47 6.03
CA TRP A 24 -6.70 -6.18 5.51
C TRP A 24 -6.18 -5.02 6.34
N GLN A 25 -6.20 -5.13 7.68
CA GLN A 25 -5.70 -4.07 8.56
C GLN A 25 -4.18 -3.92 8.43
N GLU A 26 -3.45 -5.01 8.53
CA GLU A 26 -1.98 -5.03 8.39
C GLU A 26 -1.56 -4.57 6.99
N GLY A 27 -2.22 -5.08 5.94
CA GLY A 27 -1.92 -4.67 4.56
C GLY A 27 -2.21 -3.19 4.30
N MET A 28 -3.24 -2.59 4.90
CA MET A 28 -3.48 -1.15 4.81
C MET A 28 -2.43 -0.34 5.55
N GLU A 29 -1.99 -0.80 6.73
CA GLU A 29 -0.98 -0.12 7.52
C GLU A 29 0.37 -0.12 6.80
N GLU A 30 0.77 -1.27 6.26
CA GLU A 30 1.97 -1.40 5.44
C GLU A 30 1.87 -0.57 4.16
N ALA A 31 0.75 -0.64 3.44
CA ALA A 31 0.53 0.15 2.23
C ALA A 31 0.58 1.65 2.51
N ARG A 32 0.12 2.11 3.68
CA ARG A 32 0.19 3.53 4.05
C ARG A 32 1.63 4.03 4.22
N LEU A 33 2.53 3.17 4.68
CA LEU A 33 3.96 3.49 4.81
C LEU A 33 4.68 3.38 3.47
N TYR A 34 4.35 2.36 2.66
CA TYR A 34 4.98 2.13 1.36
C TYR A 34 4.53 3.09 0.27
N ALA A 35 3.24 3.44 0.22
CA ALA A 35 2.66 4.31 -0.80
C ALA A 35 3.41 5.64 -0.98
N PRO A 36 3.71 6.44 0.06
CA PRO A 36 4.47 7.69 -0.12
C PRO A 36 5.90 7.45 -0.60
N LEU A 37 6.51 6.31 -0.22
CA LEU A 37 7.86 5.95 -0.66
C LEU A 37 7.87 5.62 -2.16
N GLU A 38 6.94 4.79 -2.60
CA GLU A 38 6.79 4.42 -4.02
C GLU A 38 6.45 5.64 -4.88
N LEU A 39 5.57 6.52 -4.40
CA LEU A 39 5.26 7.78 -5.07
C LEU A 39 6.49 8.67 -5.26
N ARG A 40 7.39 8.74 -4.27
CA ARG A 40 8.65 9.49 -4.38
C ARG A 40 9.61 8.85 -5.37
N VAL A 41 9.76 7.53 -5.33
CA VAL A 41 10.60 6.78 -6.28
C VAL A 41 10.10 7.01 -7.70
N ARG A 42 8.79 6.94 -7.90
CA ARG A 42 8.16 7.20 -9.20
C ARG A 42 8.38 8.64 -9.67
N ALA A 43 8.19 9.62 -8.77
CA ALA A 43 8.43 11.02 -9.07
C ALA A 43 9.88 11.30 -9.49
N LEU A 44 10.85 10.65 -8.83
CA LEU A 44 12.27 10.78 -9.13
C LEU A 44 12.64 10.12 -10.47
N ASN A 45 12.10 8.93 -10.76
CA ASN A 45 12.39 8.20 -11.99
C ASN A 45 11.73 8.82 -13.22
N GLU A 46 10.48 9.28 -13.09
CA GLU A 46 9.72 9.85 -14.20
C GLU A 46 10.00 11.35 -14.37
N GLY A 47 10.58 12.01 -13.35
CA GLY A 47 10.75 13.46 -13.32
C GLY A 47 9.41 14.21 -13.30
N ILE A 48 8.34 13.57 -12.85
CA ILE A 48 6.98 14.14 -12.85
C ILE A 48 6.44 14.11 -11.42
N CYS A 49 5.95 15.23 -10.91
CA CYS A 49 5.27 15.26 -9.62
C CYS A 49 3.93 14.49 -9.71
N PRO A 50 3.68 13.42 -8.94
CA PRO A 50 2.44 12.65 -9.02
C PRO A 50 1.21 13.39 -8.49
N LEU A 51 1.39 14.51 -7.76
CA LEU A 51 0.28 15.33 -7.24
C LEU A 51 -0.24 16.34 -8.27
N CYS A 52 0.65 17.11 -8.88
CA CYS A 52 0.29 18.19 -9.80
C CYS A 52 0.62 17.86 -11.27
N GLN A 53 1.22 16.71 -11.54
CA GLN A 53 1.62 16.23 -12.87
C GLN A 53 2.57 17.17 -13.61
N THR A 54 3.24 18.08 -12.90
CA THR A 54 4.25 18.96 -13.48
C THR A 54 5.57 18.21 -13.63
N THR A 55 6.18 18.30 -14.80
CA THR A 55 7.54 17.79 -15.06
C THR A 55 8.57 18.69 -14.40
N PHE A 56 9.47 18.11 -13.61
CA PHE A 56 10.71 18.74 -13.20
C PHE A 56 11.60 18.77 -14.44
N ALA A 57 11.70 19.91 -15.12
CA ALA A 57 12.71 20.10 -16.13
C ALA A 57 14.08 19.85 -15.48
N THR A 58 14.86 18.94 -16.05
CA THR A 58 16.18 18.56 -15.56
C THR A 58 17.14 19.74 -15.69
N ASP A 59 17.09 20.64 -14.73
CA ASP A 59 18.13 21.62 -14.50
C ASP A 59 19.09 20.95 -13.52
N ALA A 60 20.29 20.64 -14.00
CA ALA A 60 21.35 20.00 -13.24
C ALA A 60 21.97 20.93 -12.18
N ASN A 61 21.13 21.64 -11.42
CA ASN A 61 21.55 22.52 -10.35
C ASN A 61 20.46 22.53 -9.28
N CYS A 62 20.72 21.87 -8.15
CA CYS A 62 19.88 21.99 -6.96
C CYS A 62 20.01 23.43 -6.44
N GLU A 63 19.17 24.34 -6.93
CA GLU A 63 19.03 25.66 -6.32
C GLU A 63 18.02 25.55 -5.19
N GLU A 64 18.55 25.59 -3.98
CA GLU A 64 17.85 25.88 -2.74
C GLU A 64 17.10 27.21 -2.91
N THR A 65 15.79 27.16 -3.10
CA THR A 65 14.96 28.36 -2.98
C THR A 65 14.11 28.26 -1.72
N ASP A 66 14.74 28.68 -0.61
CA ASP A 66 14.05 29.19 0.58
C ASP A 66 13.88 30.70 0.39
N THR A 67 12.67 31.12 -0.01
CA THR A 67 12.14 32.48 0.18
C THR A 67 10.63 32.43 0.33
#